data_AF-A0A835FC55-F1
#
_entry.id   AF-A0A835FC55-F1
#
_cell.length_a   1.000
_cell.length_b   1.000
_cell.length_c   1.000
_cell.angle_alpha   90.00
_cell.angle_beta   90.00
_cell.angle_gamma   90.00
#
_symmetry.space_group_name_H-M   'P 1'
#
loop_
_entity.id
_entity.type
_entity.pdbx_description
1 polymer ?
#
loop_
_entity_poly.entity_id
_entity_poly.type
_entity_poly.pdbx_seq_one_letter_code
_entity_poly.pdbx_strand_id
1 'polypeptide(L)'
;MEKKWRMPQDHVDLILSWDVSEYVPHAPDDIDHLPVSQEAKDTYRATMLRSIADMRGIRRSRKELQDWIRAELEKNGYVQVETTSEQFAKYQHELEQQGFVEIKAA
;
A
#
# COMPACT_ATOMS: atom_id res chain seq x y z
N MET A 1 -31.35 -9.03 9.53
CA MET A 1 -30.47 -8.09 8.81
C MET A 1 -29.05 -8.36 9.25
N GLU A 2 -28.19 -8.82 8.35
CA GLU A 2 -26.75 -8.94 8.64
C GLU A 2 -26.16 -7.53 8.79
N LYS A 3 -25.35 -7.34 9.84
CA LYS A 3 -24.58 -6.12 10.00
C LYS A 3 -23.50 -6.10 8.92
N LYS A 4 -23.68 -5.27 7.90
CA LYS A 4 -22.60 -4.96 6.95
C LYS A 4 -21.63 -3.99 7.63
N TRP A 5 -20.47 -4.49 8.01
CA TRP A 5 -19.38 -3.66 8.49
C TRP A 5 -18.90 -2.79 7.32
N ARG A 6 -19.03 -1.46 7.46
CA ARG A 6 -18.47 -0.50 6.51
C ARG A 6 -17.13 -0.01 7.06
N MET A 7 -16.08 -0.16 6.26
CA MET A 7 -14.81 0.48 6.52
C MET A 7 -14.91 1.94 6.08
N PRO A 8 -14.41 2.92 6.88
CA PRO A 8 -14.30 4.31 6.44
C PRO A 8 -13.51 4.44 5.14
N GLN A 9 -13.90 5.37 4.27
CA GLN A 9 -13.24 5.59 2.97
C GLN A 9 -11.75 5.91 3.16
N ASP A 10 -11.39 6.75 4.13
CA ASP A 10 -9.99 7.08 4.44
C ASP A 10 -9.13 5.85 4.73
N HIS A 11 -9.71 4.81 5.34
CA HIS A 11 -8.99 3.56 5.59
C HIS A 11 -8.84 2.72 4.32
N VAL A 12 -9.85 2.72 3.45
CA VAL A 12 -9.76 2.09 2.12
C VAL A 12 -8.63 2.75 1.33
N ASP A 13 -8.65 4.09 1.26
CA ASP A 13 -7.67 4.87 0.51
C ASP A 13 -6.26 4.70 1.08
N LEU A 14 -6.11 4.70 2.41
CA LEU A 14 -4.85 4.42 3.07
C LEU A 14 -4.30 3.04 2.68
N ILE A 15 -5.12 1.99 2.71
CA ILE A 15 -4.69 0.64 2.35
C ILE A 15 -4.30 0.56 0.86
N LEU A 16 -5.10 1.17 -0.02
CA LEU A 16 -4.84 1.22 -1.45
C LEU A 16 -3.61 2.08 -1.81
N SER A 17 -3.20 3.01 -0.94
CA SER A 17 -2.00 3.83 -1.11
C SER A 17 -0.69 3.10 -0.79
N TRP A 18 -0.73 1.93 -0.13
CA TRP A 18 0.50 1.25 0.29
C TRP A 18 1.37 0.84 -0.90
N ASP A 19 2.67 1.07 -0.78
CA ASP A 19 3.66 0.49 -1.69
C ASP A 19 3.71 -1.04 -1.50
N VAL A 20 3.32 -1.73 -2.57
CA VAL A 20 3.32 -3.19 -2.69
C VAL A 20 4.30 -3.68 -3.75
N SER A 21 5.19 -2.81 -4.22
CA SER A 21 6.30 -3.20 -5.12
C SER A 21 7.17 -4.28 -4.48
N GLU A 22 7.92 -5.02 -5.28
CA GLU A 22 8.84 -6.01 -4.73
C GLU A 22 9.88 -5.34 -3.82
N TYR A 23 10.06 -5.87 -2.60
CA TYR A 23 11.11 -5.39 -1.71
C TYR A 23 12.47 -5.85 -2.24
N VAL A 24 13.18 -4.90 -2.83
CA VAL A 24 14.58 -5.03 -3.19
C VAL A 24 15.40 -4.41 -2.05
N PRO A 25 16.13 -5.22 -1.26
CA PRO A 25 17.01 -4.66 -0.24
C PRO A 25 18.05 -3.75 -0.91
N HIS A 26 18.26 -2.57 -0.34
CA HIS A 26 19.47 -1.82 -0.63
C HIS A 26 20.66 -2.67 -0.19
N ALA A 27 21.49 -3.06 -1.16
CA ALA A 27 22.56 -4.01 -0.94
C ALA A 27 23.49 -3.50 0.17
N PRO A 28 23.73 -4.28 1.24
CA PRO A 28 24.77 -3.96 2.20
C PRO A 28 26.10 -4.49 1.65
N ASP A 29 26.54 -3.96 0.51
CA ASP A 29 27.70 -4.48 -0.23
C ASP A 29 29.04 -4.24 0.49
N ASP A 30 29.04 -3.62 1.66
CA ASP A 30 30.28 -3.16 2.30
C ASP A 30 30.72 -3.99 3.52
N ILE A 31 29.91 -4.96 4.00
CA ILE A 31 30.30 -5.70 5.22
C ILE A 31 31.53 -6.59 5.01
N ASP A 32 31.78 -7.02 3.78
CA ASP A 32 32.93 -7.86 3.45
C ASP A 32 34.25 -7.08 3.57
N HIS A 33 34.20 -5.76 3.35
CA HIS A 33 35.33 -4.86 3.49
C HIS A 33 35.57 -4.37 4.92
N LEU A 34 34.58 -4.52 5.81
CA LEU A 34 34.73 -4.10 7.20
C LEU A 34 35.77 -4.97 7.94
N PRO A 35 36.63 -4.36 8.77
CA PRO A 35 37.61 -5.07 9.59
C PRO A 35 36.97 -5.68 10.84
N VAL A 36 35.89 -6.43 10.67
CA VAL A 36 35.17 -7.16 11.73
C VAL A 36 35.38 -8.67 11.56
N SER A 37 35.13 -9.43 12.62
CA SER A 37 35.28 -10.89 12.58
C SER A 37 34.35 -11.54 11.56
N GLN A 38 34.76 -12.69 11.01
CA GLN A 38 33.92 -13.46 10.08
C GLN A 38 32.57 -13.84 10.72
N GLU A 39 32.58 -14.21 12.00
CA GLU A 39 31.36 -14.50 12.77
C GLU A 39 30.39 -13.30 12.83
N ALA A 40 30.91 -12.07 12.99
CA ALA A 40 30.08 -10.86 12.96
C ALA A 40 29.51 -10.61 11.56
N LYS A 41 30.29 -10.85 10.49
CA LYS A 41 29.80 -10.78 9.11
C LYS A 41 28.69 -11.79 8.85
N ASP A 42 28.87 -13.04 9.26
CA ASP A 42 27.89 -14.12 9.09
C ASP A 42 26.60 -13.82 9.86
N THR A 43 26.71 -13.33 11.10
CA THR A 43 25.56 -12.93 11.94
C THR A 43 24.76 -11.79 11.30
N TYR A 44 25.46 -10.80 10.74
CA TYR A 44 24.82 -9.69 10.04
C TYR A 44 24.10 -10.17 8.78
N ARG A 45 24.75 -11.01 7.96
CA ARG A 45 24.11 -11.59 6.75
C ARG A 45 22.85 -12.38 7.12
N ALA A 46 22.90 -13.21 8.16
CA ALA A 46 21.75 -13.96 8.64
C ALA A 46 20.61 -13.04 9.10
N THR A 47 20.94 -11.97 9.83
CA THR A 47 19.97 -10.97 10.28
C THR A 47 19.33 -10.23 9.10
N MET A 48 20.14 -9.81 8.13
CA MET A 48 19.67 -9.14 6.91
C MET A 48 18.74 -10.04 6.11
N LEU A 49 19.11 -11.31 5.90
CA LEU A 49 18.25 -12.28 5.20
C LEU A 49 16.89 -12.44 5.88
N ARG A 50 16.86 -12.50 7.21
CA ARG A 50 15.59 -12.54 7.96
C ARG A 50 14.77 -11.28 7.76
N SER A 51 15.37 -10.10 7.92
CA SER A 51 14.68 -8.83 7.69
C SER A 51 14.12 -8.69 6.27
N ILE A 52 14.87 -9.16 5.26
CA ILE A 52 14.41 -9.20 3.87
C ILE A 52 13.19 -10.11 3.71
N ALA A 53 13.24 -11.30 4.31
CA ALA A 53 12.12 -12.24 4.28
C ALA A 53 10.86 -11.64 4.95
N ASP A 54 11.02 -11.00 6.11
CA ASP A 54 9.93 -10.34 6.84
C ASP A 54 9.31 -9.21 6.02
N MET A 55 10.13 -8.34 5.42
CA MET A 55 9.67 -7.23 4.58
C MET A 55 8.95 -7.73 3.33
N ARG A 56 9.45 -8.79 2.69
CA ARG A 56 8.75 -9.43 1.56
C ARG A 56 7.41 -10.02 1.98
N GLY A 57 7.34 -10.63 3.15
CA GLY A 57 6.10 -11.13 3.74
C GLY A 57 5.06 -10.03 3.93
N ILE A 58 5.46 -8.92 4.57
CA ILE A 58 4.59 -7.75 4.79
C ILE A 58 4.07 -7.20 3.46
N ARG A 59 4.95 -6.99 2.47
CA ARG A 59 4.52 -6.47 1.15
C ARG A 59 3.56 -7.41 0.43
N ARG A 60 3.76 -8.73 0.54
CA ARG A 60 2.83 -9.71 -0.01
C ARG A 60 1.45 -9.61 0.64
N SER A 61 1.38 -9.59 1.97
CA SER A 61 0.10 -9.46 2.68
C SER A 61 -0.61 -8.14 2.37
N ARG A 62 0.15 -7.04 2.21
CA ARG A 62 -0.41 -5.76 1.76
C ARG A 62 -1.01 -5.86 0.37
N LYS A 63 -0.32 -6.52 -0.57
CA LYS A 63 -0.82 -6.76 -1.92
C LYS A 63 -2.11 -7.57 -1.90
N GLU A 64 -2.13 -8.69 -1.17
CA GLU A 64 -3.31 -9.55 -1.03
C GLU A 64 -4.51 -8.77 -0.47
N LEU A 65 -4.28 -7.89 0.52
CA LEU A 65 -5.35 -7.05 1.06
C LEU A 65 -5.83 -6.00 0.06
N GLN A 66 -4.93 -5.33 -0.66
CA GLN A 66 -5.32 -4.40 -1.72
C GLN A 66 -6.14 -5.09 -2.82
N ASP A 67 -5.71 -6.27 -3.26
CA ASP A 67 -6.40 -7.04 -4.29
C ASP A 67 -7.80 -7.47 -3.82
N TRP A 68 -7.93 -7.90 -2.55
CA TRP A 68 -9.22 -8.21 -1.95
C TRP A 68 -10.15 -6.99 -1.89
N ILE A 69 -9.64 -5.82 -1.45
CA ILE A 69 -10.42 -4.58 -1.40
C ILE A 69 -10.89 -4.17 -2.80
N ARG A 70 -10.00 -4.21 -3.81
CA ARG A 70 -10.36 -3.88 -5.20
C ARG A 70 -11.47 -4.81 -5.71
N ALA A 71 -11.34 -6.11 -5.49
CA ALA A 71 -12.36 -7.07 -5.90
C ALA A 71 -13.69 -6.85 -5.19
N GLU A 72 -13.68 -6.45 -3.91
CA GLU A 72 -14.90 -6.16 -3.17
C GLU A 72 -15.56 -4.86 -3.63
N LEU A 73 -14.78 -3.83 -3.92
CA LEU A 73 -15.26 -2.59 -4.51
C LEU A 73 -15.92 -2.84 -5.88
N GLU A 74 -15.27 -3.61 -6.74
CA GLU A 74 -15.80 -3.97 -8.07
C GLU A 74 -17.15 -4.71 -7.98
N LYS A 75 -17.26 -5.72 -7.09
CA LYS A 75 -18.52 -6.44 -6.85
C LYS A 75 -19.66 -5.54 -6.40
N ASN A 76 -19.34 -4.44 -5.70
CA ASN A 76 -20.32 -3.47 -5.23
C ASN A 76 -20.55 -2.32 -6.22
N GLY A 77 -20.02 -2.42 -7.45
CA GLY A 77 -20.25 -1.48 -8.54
C GLY A 77 -19.33 -0.27 -8.56
N TYR A 78 -18.28 -0.25 -7.74
CA TYR A 78 -17.26 0.79 -7.77
C TYR A 78 -16.22 0.48 -8.86
N VAL A 79 -15.89 1.47 -9.69
CA VAL A 79 -14.90 1.35 -10.75
C VAL A 79 -13.64 2.10 -10.34
N GLN A 80 -12.46 1.49 -10.51
CA GLN A 80 -11.20 2.17 -10.32
C GLN A 80 -11.02 3.22 -11.43
N VAL A 81 -10.90 4.49 -11.04
CA VAL A 81 -10.63 5.59 -11.97
C VAL A 81 -9.19 6.04 -11.78
N GLU A 82 -8.37 5.90 -12.82
CA GLU A 82 -7.07 6.56 -12.88
C GLU A 82 -7.31 8.04 -13.19
N THR A 83 -7.48 8.84 -12.14
CA THR A 83 -7.66 10.28 -12.28
C THR A 83 -6.31 10.98 -12.22
N THR A 84 -5.86 11.56 -13.33
CA THR A 84 -4.85 12.61 -13.27
C THR A 84 -5.37 13.77 -12.41
N SER A 85 -4.48 14.58 -11.81
CA SER A 85 -4.88 15.71 -10.96
C SER A 85 -5.84 16.68 -11.70
N GLU A 86 -5.66 16.84 -13.01
CA GLU A 86 -6.52 17.64 -13.88
C GLU A 86 -7.90 17.00 -14.11
N GLN A 87 -7.96 15.69 -14.30
CA GLN A 87 -9.23 14.96 -14.41
C GLN A 87 -9.98 14.95 -13.07
N PHE A 88 -9.27 14.88 -11.93
CA PHE A 88 -9.89 14.93 -10.61
C PHE A 88 -10.54 16.29 -10.36
N ALA A 89 -9.85 17.39 -10.69
CA ALA A 89 -10.39 18.74 -10.61
C ALA A 89 -11.63 18.92 -11.51
N LYS A 90 -11.61 18.33 -12.72
CA LYS A 90 -12.76 18.36 -13.63
C LYS A 90 -13.94 17.55 -13.09
N TYR A 91 -13.70 16.35 -12.56
CA TYR A 91 -14.76 15.53 -11.94
C TYR A 91 -15.35 16.18 -10.69
N GLN A 92 -14.53 16.80 -9.83
CA GLN A 92 -15.04 17.57 -8.69
C GLN A 92 -15.94 18.72 -9.16
N HIS A 93 -15.52 19.47 -10.18
CA HIS A 93 -16.33 20.56 -10.72
C HIS A 93 -17.65 20.07 -11.33
N GLU A 94 -17.65 18.92 -12.02
CA GLU A 94 -18.88 18.32 -12.59
C GLU A 94 -19.81 17.77 -11.50
N LEU A 95 -19.29 17.21 -10.41
CA LEU A 95 -20.08 16.74 -9.26
C LEU A 95 -20.72 17.91 -8.50
N GLU A 96 -19.98 19.01 -8.31
CA GLU A 96 -20.50 20.25 -7.74
C GLU A 96 -21.63 20.85 -8.59
N GLN A 97 -21.50 20.84 -9.93
CA GLN A 97 -22.55 21.30 -10.84
C GLN A 97 -23.80 20.39 -10.86
N GLN A 98 -23.64 19.10 -10.54
CA GLN A 98 -24.75 18.15 -10.42
C GLN A 98 -25.39 18.15 -9.01
N GLY A 99 -24.95 19.04 -8.12
CA GLY A 99 -25.55 19.21 -6.79
C GLY A 99 -25.08 18.20 -5.73
N PHE A 100 -24.02 17.43 -6.01
CA PHE A 100 -23.37 16.59 -5.02
C PHE A 100 -22.31 17.41 -4.29
N VAL A 101 -22.65 17.89 -3.10
CA VAL A 101 -21.76 18.72 -2.28
C VAL A 101 -20.89 17.83 -1.39
N GLU A 102 -19.61 18.19 -1.35
CA GLU A 102 -18.57 17.65 -0.47
C GLU A 102 -19.05 17.58 0.99
N ILE A 103 -19.05 16.39 1.59
CA ILE A 103 -19.16 16.25 3.05
C ILE A 103 -17.80 16.64 3.62
N LYS A 104 -17.66 17.90 4.03
CA LYS A 104 -16.51 18.33 4.83
C LYS A 104 -16.59 17.64 6.19
N ALA A 105 -15.66 16.74 6.47
CA ALA A 105 -15.40 16.30 7.83
C ALA A 105 -14.83 17.49 8.62
N ALA A 106 -15.48 17.79 9.74
CA ALA A 106 -15.08 18.82 10.71
C ALA A 106 -13.91 18.36 11.59
#